data_AF-A0A9E3WKH0-F1
#
_entry.id   AF-A0A9E3WKH0-F1
#
_cell.length_a   1.000
_cell.length_b   1.000
_cell.length_c   1.000
_cell.angle_alpha   90.00
_cell.angle_beta   90.00
_cell.angle_gamma   90.00
#
_symmetry.space_group_name_H-M   'P 1'
#
loop_
_entity.id
_entity.type
_entity.pdbx_description
1 polymer ?
#
loop_
_entity_poly.entity_id
_entity_poly.type
_entity_poly.pdbx_seq_one_letter_code
_entity_poly.pdbx_strand_id
1 'polypeptide(L)' 'MANHREHEREESSEFIKIAEEQDPGLIAEFWDFLVHNKKWWLTPIILVLLLMGLLVMLSGTAAAPFIYTLW' A
#
# COMPACT_ATOMS: atom_id res chain seq x y z
N MET A 1 -32.42 37.11 18.79
CA MET A 1 -31.66 36.20 19.69
C MET A 1 -31.41 34.81 19.11
N ALA A 2 -31.84 34.49 17.86
CA ALA A 2 -31.68 33.15 17.28
C ALA A 2 -30.35 32.89 16.53
N ASN A 3 -29.63 33.94 16.11
CA ASN A 3 -28.45 33.82 15.22
C ASN A 3 -27.20 33.20 15.88
N HIS A 4 -27.05 33.32 17.19
CA HIS A 4 -25.84 32.84 17.88
C HIS A 4 -25.77 31.31 17.98
N ARG A 5 -26.93 30.64 17.98
CA ARG A 5 -27.03 29.19 18.16
C ARG A 5 -26.82 28.38 16.88
N GLU A 6 -26.86 29.02 15.71
CA GLU A 6 -26.61 28.34 14.44
C GLU A 6 -25.12 28.19 14.19
N HIS A 7 -24.34 29.23 14.50
CA HIS A 7 -22.87 29.21 14.41
C HIS A 7 -22.25 28.13 15.32
N GLU A 8 -22.77 27.96 16.53
CA GLU A 8 -22.32 26.89 17.45
C GLU A 8 -22.65 25.49 16.94
N ARG A 9 -23.75 25.32 16.18
CA ARG A 9 -24.13 24.04 15.58
C ARG A 9 -23.32 23.71 14.33
N GLU A 10 -23.00 24.69 13.50
CA GLU A 10 -22.14 24.50 12.33
C GLU A 10 -20.71 24.14 12.72
N GLU A 11 -20.13 24.88 13.68
CA GLU A 11 -18.82 24.57 14.26
C GLU A 11 -18.80 23.15 14.82
N SER A 12 -19.77 22.80 15.69
CA SER A 12 -19.88 21.46 16.27
C SER A 12 -20.06 20.36 15.21
N SER A 13 -20.72 20.64 14.08
CA SER A 13 -20.94 19.68 13.02
C SER A 13 -19.70 19.50 12.13
N GLU A 14 -18.90 20.55 11.90
CA GLU A 14 -17.59 20.45 11.25
C GLU A 14 -16.58 19.69 12.13
N PHE A 15 -16.54 19.96 13.44
CA PHE A 15 -15.65 19.25 14.36
C PHE A 15 -15.91 17.74 14.41
N ILE A 16 -17.18 17.32 14.42
CA ILE A 16 -17.53 15.89 14.40
C ILE A 16 -17.14 15.25 13.06
N LYS A 17 -17.28 15.98 11.95
CA LYS A 17 -16.96 15.48 10.61
C LYS A 17 -15.45 15.31 10.38
N ILE A 18 -14.62 16.18 10.96
CA ILE A 18 -13.14 16.08 10.91
C ILE A 18 -12.65 14.93 11.81
N ALA A 19 -13.29 14.69 12.96
CA ALA A 19 -12.93 13.58 13.85
C ALA A 19 -13.41 12.20 13.35
N GLU A 20 -14.40 12.18 12.45
CA GLU A 20 -14.90 10.97 11.77
C GLU A 20 -14.17 10.70 10.46
N GLU A 21 -13.22 11.56 10.07
CA GLU A 21 -12.31 11.31 8.98
C GLU A 21 -11.45 10.09 9.37
N GLN A 22 -11.75 8.96 8.72
CA GLN A 22 -11.13 7.68 9.03
C GLN A 22 -9.64 7.81 8.76
N ASP A 23 -8.84 7.91 9.82
CA ASP A 23 -7.39 7.79 9.73
C ASP A 23 -7.11 6.53 8.90
N PRO A 24 -6.54 6.67 7.69
CA PRO A 24 -6.17 5.53 6.90
C PRO A 24 -5.15 4.76 7.74
N GLY A 25 -5.57 3.69 8.41
CA GLY A 25 -4.77 3.08 9.48
C GLY A 25 -3.35 2.81 9.01
N LEU A 26 -2.37 2.79 9.93
CA LEU A 26 -0.92 2.80 9.66
C LEU A 26 -0.43 1.96 8.45
N ILE A 27 -1.10 0.84 8.16
CA ILE A 27 -0.83 -0.03 7.01
C ILE A 27 -1.16 0.64 5.67
N ALA A 28 -2.28 1.37 5.58
CA ALA A 28 -2.70 2.11 4.40
C ALA A 28 -1.78 3.31 4.13
N GLU A 29 -1.42 4.09 5.15
CA GLU A 29 -0.40 5.15 5.04
C GLU A 29 0.97 4.60 4.62
N PHE A 30 1.39 3.49 5.21
CA PHE A 30 2.66 2.84 4.85
C PHE A 30 2.64 2.30 3.41
N TRP A 31 1.50 1.75 2.97
CA TRP A 31 1.32 1.29 1.60
C TRP A 31 1.36 2.47 0.62
N ASP A 32 0.71 3.57 0.93
CA ASP A 32 0.71 4.76 0.09
C ASP A 32 2.11 5.41 0.02
N PHE A 33 2.86 5.39 1.13
CA PHE A 33 4.27 5.79 1.18
C PHE A 33 5.18 4.89 0.31
N LEU A 34 4.98 3.57 0.38
CA LEU A 34 5.70 2.60 -0.46
C LEU A 34 5.41 2.84 -1.95
N VAL A 35 4.14 3.05 -2.31
CA VAL A 35 3.72 3.34 -3.68
C VAL A 35 4.30 4.66 -4.18
N HIS A 36 4.31 5.72 -3.36
CA HIS A 36 4.86 7.02 -3.73
C HIS A 36 6.38 6.98 -3.97
N ASN A 37 7.13 6.21 -3.19
CA ASN A 37 8.60 6.18 -3.29
C ASN A 37 9.14 5.23 -4.38
N LYS A 38 8.33 4.26 -4.86
CA LYS A 38 8.91 3.10 -5.55
C LYS A 38 8.32 2.74 -6.92
N LYS A 39 7.42 3.54 -7.48
CA LYS A 39 6.80 3.26 -8.80
C LYS A 39 7.79 2.99 -9.94
N TRP A 40 9.01 3.53 -9.91
CA TRP A 40 10.01 3.31 -10.98
C TRP A 40 11.10 2.27 -10.65
N TRP A 41 11.42 2.04 -9.37
CA TRP A 41 12.52 1.14 -8.98
C TRP A 41 12.05 -0.22 -8.47
N LEU A 42 10.85 -0.31 -7.87
CA LEU A 42 10.30 -1.59 -7.38
C LEU A 42 9.58 -2.35 -8.49
N THR A 43 9.03 -1.64 -9.46
CA THR A 43 8.39 -2.23 -10.65
C THR A 43 9.30 -3.26 -11.34
N PRO A 44 10.57 -2.95 -11.71
CA PRO A 44 11.44 -3.96 -12.32
C PRO A 44 11.77 -5.12 -11.38
N ILE A 45 11.95 -4.87 -10.08
CA ILE A 45 12.26 -5.92 -9.08
C ILE A 45 11.08 -6.90 -8.94
N ILE A 46 9.86 -6.38 -8.77
CA ILE A 46 8.65 -7.19 -8.67
C ILE A 46 8.40 -7.96 -9.96
N LEU A 47 8.60 -7.33 -11.12
CA LEU A 47 8.44 -7.98 -12.42
C LEU A 47 9.37 -9.20 -12.55
N VAL A 48 10.66 -9.05 -12.21
CA VAL A 48 11.64 -10.14 -12.28
C VAL A 48 11.31 -11.24 -11.26
N LEU A 49 10.90 -10.88 -10.04
CA LEU A 49 10.49 -11.86 -9.03
C LEU A 49 9.27 -12.67 -9.47
N LEU A 50 8.28 -12.01 -10.07
CA LEU A 50 7.06 -12.65 -10.55
C LEU A 50 7.37 -13.54 -11.76
N LEU A 51 8.21 -13.09 -12.68
CA LEU A 51 8.70 -13.90 -13.80
C LEU A 51 9.51 -15.11 -13.32
N MET A 52 10.41 -14.95 -12.35
CA MET A 52 11.15 -16.06 -11.76
C MET A 52 10.23 -17.03 -11.03
N GLY A 53 9.28 -16.54 -10.24
CA GLY A 53 8.30 -17.37 -9.54
C GLY A 53 7.42 -18.16 -10.50
N LEU A 54 6.95 -17.50 -11.57
CA LEU A 54 6.18 -18.14 -12.63
C LEU A 54 7.01 -19.21 -13.35
N LEU A 55 8.26 -18.89 -13.69
CA LEU A 55 9.17 -19.82 -14.34
C LEU A 55 9.42 -21.04 -13.46
N VAL A 56 9.66 -20.84 -12.16
CA VAL A 56 9.80 -21.92 -11.16
C VAL A 56 8.54 -22.78 -11.09
N MET A 57 7.36 -22.17 -11.10
CA MET A 57 6.09 -22.89 -11.01
C MET A 57 5.76 -23.69 -12.28
N LEU A 58 6.14 -23.17 -13.45
CA LEU A 58 6.06 -23.87 -14.74
C LEU A 58 7.14 -24.95 -14.89
N SER A 59 8.30 -24.74 -14.28
CA SER A 59 9.43 -25.67 -14.30
C SER A 59 9.31 -26.65 -13.14
N GLY A 60 8.52 -27.72 -13.30
CA GLY A 60 8.10 -28.62 -12.22
C GLY A 60 9.14 -29.05 -11.17
N THR A 61 10.45 -29.00 -11.44
CA THR A 61 11.55 -29.23 -10.48
C THR A 61 12.92 -28.62 -10.92
N ALA A 62 12.97 -27.56 -11.73
CA ALA A 62 14.17 -27.31 -12.56
C ALA A 62 15.21 -26.27 -12.09
N ALA A 63 15.00 -25.52 -11.00
CA ALA A 63 16.01 -24.55 -10.52
C ALA A 63 17.11 -25.20 -9.64
N ALA A 64 16.84 -26.39 -9.08
CA ALA A 64 17.75 -27.10 -8.19
C ALA A 64 19.09 -27.54 -8.82
N PRO A 65 19.18 -28.07 -10.05
CA PRO A 65 20.45 -28.61 -10.55
C PRO A 65 21.48 -27.54 -10.91
N PHE A 66 21.09 -26.31 -11.25
CA PHE A 66 22.05 -25.28 -11.70
C PHE A 66 22.83 -24.61 -10.57
N ILE A 67 22.26 -24.59 -9.35
CA ILE A 67 22.92 -24.05 -8.15
C ILE A 67 23.96 -25.04 -7.60
N TYR A 68 23.78 -26.35 -7.80
CA TYR A 68 24.65 -27.39 -7.26
C TYR A 68 25.65 -27.99 -8.26
N THR A 69 25.55 -27.73 -9.57
CA THR A 69 26.51 -28.24 -10.56
C THR A 69 27.74 -27.36 -10.78
N LEU A 70 27.81 -26.18 -10.15
CA LEU A 70 28.93 -25.23 -10.29
C LEU A 70 30.01 -25.39 -9.21
N TRP A 71 29.98 -26.47 -8.42
CA TRP A 71 30.99 -26.85 -7.43
C TRP A 71 31.45 -28.29 -7.61
#